data_AF-A0A8T0XEC9-F1
#
_entry.id   AF-A0A8T0XEC9-F1
#
_cell.length_a   1.000
_cell.length_b   1.000
_cell.length_c   1.000
_cell.angle_alpha   90.00
_cell.angle_beta   90.00
_cell.angle_gamma   90.00
#
_symmetry.space_group_name_H-M   'P 1'
#
loop_
_entity.id
_entity.type
_entity.pdbx_description
1 polymer ?
#
loop_
_entity_poly.entity_id
_entity_poly.type
_entity_poly.pdbx_seq_one_letter_code
_entity_poly.pdbx_strand_id
1 'polypeptide(L)'
;MKNLGQLHHFLSVTVEPHPSGILLHQRQYALDILERAGMTDCKPCSTPVDTQAKLSADLGDPVADTTAYRSLAGALQYLTFTRPDLAYAVQQAGITRVVVGLRHPLKHLRGKAIQALLSEGIQVDVVGEDLQNILFEEALKSCLIVNAPILYRAAFHVPFSVLKYAITADGKIAASSGHASWISGKASRGRVFELRGRSDAVIVGGNTVRFDDPRLTARHVEGHVPVRIVMSQSLNLPEEANLWNVNDAYTIVATQRGARRDFQKKLARKGVEVVEFDMLNPRDVMSYCYDRGYLSVLWECGGTLAASAISASVIHKVCVFMAPKIIGGLNAPTPVGELGMSQMTQAINLIDHSYEQIDRDMLMSGYIQPIPDLSPVIPSMDEIPSVDPEISPYETNIISFYKTWDTFGAFSNFSSHPIHMPDENGDSFMWPTVEHYYQAHKFVGVDNPQARTIVHEIKLAKSPEEAARIGRTRQKQFPELVRIDWETTKIDVMYRAIKHKFSTYPGLTNMLLSTAGSVLVEASPHDLFWGGGREGEGLNYLGRLLMQLRSEIMGTFPASVEVGEAA
;
A
#
# COMPACT_ATOMS: atom_id res chain seq x y z
N MET A 1 -11.11 -11.88 -21.11
CA MET A 1 -11.60 -10.97 -20.05
C MET A 1 -12.21 -11.80 -18.94
N LYS A 2 -11.70 -11.70 -17.70
CA LYS A 2 -12.38 -12.28 -16.53
C LYS A 2 -13.65 -11.47 -16.29
N ASN A 3 -14.80 -12.12 -16.12
CA ASN A 3 -16.02 -11.43 -15.74
C ASN A 3 -15.88 -11.03 -14.26
N LEU A 4 -15.72 -9.74 -13.98
CA LEU A 4 -15.46 -9.19 -12.64
C LEU A 4 -16.75 -8.90 -11.85
N GLY A 5 -17.92 -9.31 -12.32
CA GLY A 5 -19.21 -8.97 -11.70
C GLY A 5 -19.69 -7.56 -12.09
N GLN A 6 -20.78 -7.09 -11.49
CA GLN A 6 -21.31 -5.75 -11.74
C GLN A 6 -20.57 -4.69 -10.93
N LEU A 7 -20.24 -3.57 -11.58
CA LEU A 7 -19.68 -2.38 -10.92
C LEU A 7 -20.81 -1.66 -10.19
N HIS A 8 -20.69 -1.52 -8.86
CA HIS A 8 -21.69 -0.84 -8.02
C HIS A 8 -21.22 0.54 -7.55
N HIS A 9 -19.91 0.75 -7.39
CA HIS A 9 -19.32 2.01 -6.95
C HIS A 9 -18.00 2.28 -7.66
N PHE A 10 -17.74 3.55 -7.94
CA PHE A 10 -16.45 4.01 -8.44
C PHE A 10 -16.14 5.40 -7.88
N LEU A 11 -15.05 5.54 -7.11
CA LEU A 11 -14.62 6.83 -6.54
C LEU A 11 -15.74 7.58 -5.79
N SER A 12 -16.50 6.88 -4.94
CA SER A 12 -17.65 7.42 -4.19
C SER A 12 -18.83 7.90 -5.06
N VAL A 13 -18.84 7.54 -6.35
CA VAL A 13 -20.00 7.65 -7.24
C VAL A 13 -20.70 6.30 -7.27
N THR A 14 -22.03 6.33 -7.09
CA THR A 14 -22.86 5.11 -7.19
C THR A 14 -23.12 4.81 -8.65
N VAL A 15 -22.97 3.53 -9.01
CA VAL A 15 -23.13 3.00 -10.37
C VAL A 15 -24.35 2.09 -10.37
N GLU A 16 -25.46 2.59 -10.92
CA GLU A 16 -26.70 1.83 -11.03
C GLU A 16 -26.92 1.34 -12.47
N PRO A 17 -26.98 0.02 -12.71
CA PRO A 17 -27.36 -0.52 -14.01
C PRO A 17 -28.82 -0.16 -14.33
N HIS A 18 -29.06 0.43 -15.50
CA HIS A 18 -30.38 0.75 -16.01
C HIS A 18 -30.61 0.04 -17.35
N PRO A 19 -31.86 -0.33 -17.74
CA PRO A 19 -32.11 -0.98 -19.03
C PRO A 19 -31.54 -0.26 -20.26
N SER A 20 -31.31 1.06 -20.17
CA SER A 20 -30.77 1.90 -21.23
C SER A 20 -29.29 2.27 -21.06
N GLY A 21 -28.59 1.76 -20.05
CA GLY A 21 -27.18 2.09 -19.79
C GLY A 21 -26.79 2.03 -18.30
N ILE A 22 -25.93 2.95 -17.89
CA ILE A 22 -25.44 3.06 -16.50
C ILE A 22 -25.78 4.45 -15.99
N LEU A 23 -26.41 4.54 -14.83
CA LEU A 23 -26.64 5.79 -14.12
C LEU A 23 -25.53 6.00 -13.08
N LEU A 24 -24.82 7.12 -13.20
CA LEU A 24 -23.82 7.56 -12.22
C LEU A 24 -24.42 8.67 -11.36
N HIS A 25 -24.47 8.49 -10.04
CA HIS A 25 -25.05 9.50 -9.15
C HIS A 25 -24.37 9.58 -7.78
N GLN A 26 -24.50 10.75 -7.14
CA GLN A 26 -24.02 11.05 -5.78
C GLN A 26 -25.18 11.46 -4.87
N ARG A 27 -26.29 10.72 -4.92
CA ARG A 27 -27.54 11.07 -4.21
C ARG A 27 -27.33 11.25 -2.70
N GLN A 28 -26.65 10.30 -2.06
CA GLN A 28 -26.41 10.38 -0.61
C GLN A 28 -25.57 11.62 -0.26
N TYR A 29 -24.49 11.88 -1.01
CA TYR A 29 -23.66 13.06 -0.80
C TYR A 29 -24.45 14.37 -0.93
N ALA A 30 -25.40 14.46 -1.88
CA ALA A 30 -26.27 15.62 -2.00
C ALA A 30 -27.19 15.80 -0.78
N LEU A 31 -27.73 14.71 -0.23
CA LEU A 31 -28.54 14.73 1.00
C LEU A 31 -27.70 15.18 2.21
N ASP A 32 -26.47 14.68 2.33
CA ASP A 32 -25.56 15.07 3.41
C ASP A 32 -25.21 16.56 3.35
N ILE A 33 -25.07 17.14 2.14
CA ILE A 33 -24.89 18.60 1.96
C ILE A 33 -26.12 19.37 2.45
N LEU A 34 -27.33 18.91 2.12
CA LEU A 34 -28.58 19.53 2.55
C LEU A 34 -28.74 19.48 4.06
N GLU A 35 -28.46 18.35 4.69
CA GLU A 35 -28.50 18.18 6.14
C GLU A 35 -27.51 19.13 6.82
N ARG A 36 -26.27 19.18 6.32
CA ARG A 36 -25.23 20.09 6.83
C ARG A 36 -25.61 21.58 6.68
N ALA A 37 -26.38 21.91 5.64
CA ALA A 37 -26.90 23.25 5.42
C ALA A 37 -28.18 23.55 6.25
N GLY A 38 -28.76 22.55 6.92
CA GLY A 38 -30.07 22.68 7.59
C GLY A 38 -31.24 22.86 6.61
N MET A 39 -31.10 22.32 5.38
CA MET A 39 -32.03 22.52 4.27
C MET A 39 -32.80 21.26 3.85
N THR A 40 -32.75 20.19 4.64
CA THR A 40 -33.46 18.91 4.35
C THR A 40 -34.96 19.08 4.16
N ASP A 41 -35.58 20.01 4.88
CA ASP A 41 -37.03 20.26 4.83
C ASP A 41 -37.43 21.44 3.92
N CYS A 42 -36.46 22.00 3.18
CA CYS A 42 -36.74 23.10 2.26
C CYS A 42 -37.52 22.63 1.02
N LYS A 43 -38.40 23.50 0.50
CA LYS A 43 -39.13 23.21 -0.75
C LYS A 43 -38.15 23.23 -1.94
N PRO A 44 -38.19 22.23 -2.83
CA PRO A 44 -37.37 22.23 -4.04
C PRO A 44 -37.66 23.45 -4.92
N CYS A 45 -36.61 24.02 -5.51
CA CYS A 45 -36.71 25.08 -6.51
C CYS A 45 -36.17 24.57 -7.85
N SER A 46 -36.86 24.89 -8.94
CA SER A 46 -36.47 24.52 -10.31
C SER A 46 -35.25 25.29 -10.81
N THR A 47 -35.02 26.49 -10.27
CA THR A 47 -33.95 27.39 -10.69
C THR A 47 -33.08 27.70 -9.48
N PRO A 48 -31.83 27.18 -9.42
CA PRO A 48 -31.01 27.26 -8.22
C PRO A 48 -30.49 28.68 -7.92
N VAL A 49 -30.55 29.61 -8.87
CA VAL A 49 -30.08 30.99 -8.69
C VAL A 49 -30.83 31.97 -9.60
N ASP A 50 -31.02 33.21 -9.13
CA ASP A 50 -31.51 34.31 -9.97
C ASP A 50 -30.42 34.72 -10.98
N THR A 51 -30.68 34.50 -12.27
CA THR A 51 -29.74 34.84 -13.35
C THR A 51 -29.58 36.34 -13.59
N GLN A 52 -30.42 37.19 -12.97
CA GLN A 52 -30.35 38.64 -13.11
C GLN A 52 -29.63 39.34 -11.94
N ALA A 53 -29.43 38.63 -10.83
CA ALA A 53 -28.73 39.18 -9.67
C ALA A 53 -27.20 39.12 -9.90
N LYS A 54 -26.54 40.29 -9.93
CA LYS A 54 -25.07 40.39 -9.85
C LYS A 54 -24.67 40.55 -8.39
N LEU A 55 -24.13 39.48 -7.80
CA LEU A 55 -23.53 39.55 -6.47
C LEU A 55 -22.25 40.39 -6.55
N SER A 56 -22.08 41.33 -5.61
CA SER A 56 -20.87 42.15 -5.49
C SER A 56 -20.18 41.82 -4.17
N ALA A 57 -18.84 41.79 -4.21
CA ALA A 57 -18.01 41.54 -3.03
C ALA A 57 -18.17 42.63 -1.94
N ASP A 58 -18.64 43.82 -2.33
CA ASP A 58 -18.79 44.98 -1.46
C ASP A 58 -20.22 45.17 -0.95
N LEU A 59 -21.11 44.20 -1.24
CA LEU A 59 -22.55 44.34 -1.04
C LEU A 59 -23.01 43.45 0.11
N GLY A 60 -23.28 44.09 1.26
CA GLY A 60 -23.73 43.43 2.50
C GLY A 60 -22.65 43.36 3.57
N ASP A 61 -23.05 42.91 4.76
CA ASP A 61 -22.13 42.73 5.89
C ASP A 61 -21.25 41.48 5.70
N PRO A 62 -19.95 41.52 6.04
CA PRO A 62 -19.10 40.35 6.03
C PRO A 62 -19.65 39.25 6.94
N VAL A 63 -19.58 38.00 6.48
CA VAL A 63 -19.98 36.84 7.29
C VAL A 63 -19.01 36.68 8.47
N ALA A 64 -19.53 36.69 9.70
CA ALA A 64 -18.72 36.61 10.92
C ALA A 64 -17.90 35.31 11.03
N ASP A 65 -18.48 34.18 10.60
CA ASP A 65 -17.78 32.90 10.43
C ASP A 65 -17.86 32.44 8.97
N THR A 66 -16.73 32.48 8.28
CA THR A 66 -16.63 32.09 6.87
C THR A 66 -16.51 30.57 6.68
N THR A 67 -16.30 29.80 7.75
CA THR A 67 -16.03 28.35 7.70
C THR A 67 -17.22 27.59 7.11
N ALA A 68 -18.42 27.85 7.62
CA ALA A 68 -19.64 27.19 7.15
C ALA A 68 -19.90 27.48 5.66
N TYR A 69 -19.78 28.75 5.25
CA TYR A 69 -19.96 29.16 3.85
C TYR A 69 -18.94 28.48 2.92
N ARG A 70 -17.64 28.55 3.26
CA ARG A 70 -16.55 27.94 2.48
C ARG A 70 -16.70 26.42 2.36
N SER A 71 -17.10 25.76 3.45
CA SER A 71 -17.35 24.32 3.49
C SER A 71 -18.51 23.90 2.58
N LEU A 72 -19.59 24.68 2.54
CA LEU A 72 -20.72 24.46 1.65
C LEU A 72 -20.38 24.71 0.19
N ALA A 73 -19.72 25.83 -0.11
CA ALA A 73 -19.26 26.16 -1.46
C ALA A 73 -18.34 25.08 -2.04
N GLY A 74 -17.36 24.60 -1.26
CA GLY A 74 -16.45 23.53 -1.69
C GLY A 74 -17.16 22.19 -1.94
N ALA A 75 -18.15 21.84 -1.12
CA ALA A 75 -18.92 20.60 -1.34
C ALA A 75 -19.84 20.70 -2.56
N LEU A 76 -20.46 21.86 -2.80
CA LEU A 76 -21.24 22.11 -4.00
C LEU A 76 -20.36 22.07 -5.25
N GLN A 77 -19.13 22.60 -5.19
CA GLN A 77 -18.15 22.48 -6.27
C GLN A 77 -17.85 21.01 -6.61
N TYR A 78 -17.68 20.14 -5.61
CA TYR A 78 -17.51 18.70 -5.87
C TYR A 78 -18.77 18.05 -6.44
N LEU A 79 -19.96 18.45 -5.98
CA LEU A 79 -21.23 17.91 -6.49
C LEU A 79 -21.44 18.23 -7.98
N THR A 80 -20.83 19.30 -8.53
CA THR A 80 -20.93 19.64 -9.96
C THR A 80 -20.44 18.52 -10.89
N PHE A 81 -19.59 17.60 -10.42
CA PHE A 81 -19.14 16.44 -11.21
C PHE A 81 -20.28 15.53 -11.67
N THR A 82 -21.32 15.35 -10.85
CA THR A 82 -22.52 14.58 -11.21
C THR A 82 -23.76 15.45 -11.40
N ARG A 83 -23.66 16.75 -11.09
CA ARG A 83 -24.71 17.77 -11.24
C ARG A 83 -24.19 19.02 -11.97
N PRO A 84 -23.83 18.90 -13.26
CA PRO A 84 -23.30 20.03 -14.03
C PRO A 84 -24.32 21.18 -14.14
N ASP A 85 -25.61 20.90 -13.97
CA ASP A 85 -26.69 21.89 -13.94
C ASP A 85 -26.57 22.93 -12.81
N LEU A 86 -25.81 22.62 -11.74
CA LEU A 86 -25.58 23.56 -10.63
C LEU A 86 -24.33 24.44 -10.83
N ALA A 87 -23.50 24.18 -11.84
CA ALA A 87 -22.19 24.83 -11.99
C ALA A 87 -22.27 26.36 -12.01
N TYR A 88 -23.26 26.91 -12.73
CA TYR A 88 -23.47 28.36 -12.80
C TYR A 88 -23.77 28.98 -11.43
N ALA A 89 -24.64 28.35 -10.63
CA ALA A 89 -25.02 28.86 -9.31
C ALA A 89 -23.83 28.84 -8.34
N VAL A 90 -23.01 27.78 -8.40
CA VAL A 90 -21.80 27.66 -7.59
C VAL A 90 -20.77 28.73 -7.98
N GLN A 91 -20.66 29.06 -9.28
CA GLN A 91 -19.77 30.11 -9.76
C GLN A 91 -20.18 31.51 -9.28
N GLN A 92 -21.48 31.81 -9.23
CA GLN A 92 -21.99 33.12 -8.76
C GLN A 92 -21.66 33.39 -7.29
N ALA A 93 -21.23 32.39 -6.52
CA ALA A 93 -20.84 32.54 -5.12
C ALA A 93 -19.62 33.45 -4.86
N GLY A 94 -19.03 34.05 -5.91
CA GLY A 94 -18.00 35.10 -5.78
C GLY A 94 -16.64 34.59 -5.31
N ILE A 95 -16.29 33.36 -5.68
CA ILE A 95 -15.06 32.71 -5.22
C ILE A 95 -13.85 33.34 -5.92
N THR A 96 -13.10 34.17 -5.19
CA THR A 96 -11.86 34.82 -5.68
C THR A 96 -10.60 34.05 -5.31
N ARG A 97 -10.68 33.16 -4.33
CA ARG A 97 -9.57 32.33 -3.85
C ARG A 97 -10.03 30.94 -3.43
N VAL A 98 -9.28 29.91 -3.82
CA VAL A 98 -9.49 28.51 -3.44
C VAL A 98 -8.23 27.97 -2.79
N VAL A 99 -8.38 27.33 -1.63
CA VAL A 99 -7.29 26.58 -0.99
C VAL A 99 -7.54 25.10 -1.21
N VAL A 100 -6.62 24.43 -1.91
CA VAL A 100 -6.71 23.01 -2.26
C VAL A 100 -5.89 22.21 -1.25
N GLY A 101 -6.56 21.33 -0.50
CA GLY A 101 -5.89 20.50 0.50
C GLY A 101 -4.94 19.44 -0.08
N LEU A 102 -5.29 18.89 -1.25
CA LEU A 102 -4.48 17.88 -1.93
C LEU A 102 -4.76 17.92 -3.44
N ARG A 103 -3.72 17.83 -4.27
CA ARG A 103 -3.92 17.66 -5.71
C ARG A 103 -4.63 16.34 -5.99
N HIS A 104 -5.33 16.28 -7.11
CA HIS A 104 -6.01 15.05 -7.51
C HIS A 104 -4.99 13.89 -7.61
N PRO A 105 -5.24 12.74 -6.94
CA PRO A 105 -4.26 11.66 -6.84
C PRO A 105 -3.98 10.98 -8.18
N LEU A 106 -4.99 10.85 -9.04
CA LEU A 106 -4.83 10.28 -10.39
C LEU A 106 -4.06 11.22 -11.33
N LYS A 107 -2.95 10.73 -11.90
CA LYS A 107 -2.02 11.52 -12.75
C LYS A 107 -2.73 12.26 -13.90
N HIS A 108 -3.64 11.59 -14.60
CA HIS A 108 -4.34 12.16 -15.77
C HIS A 108 -5.39 13.24 -15.41
N LEU A 109 -5.71 13.43 -14.12
CA LEU A 109 -6.59 14.48 -13.61
C LEU A 109 -5.86 15.52 -12.76
N ARG A 110 -4.64 15.21 -12.32
CA ARG A 110 -3.83 16.05 -11.45
C ARG A 110 -3.61 17.43 -12.08
N GLY A 111 -3.93 18.49 -11.32
CA GLY A 111 -3.74 19.87 -11.76
C GLY A 111 -4.79 20.43 -12.71
N LYS A 112 -5.65 19.61 -13.35
CA LYS A 112 -6.64 20.11 -14.32
C LYS A 112 -7.65 21.07 -13.71
N ALA A 113 -8.21 20.73 -12.54
CA ALA A 113 -9.13 21.63 -11.84
C ALA A 113 -8.44 22.92 -11.37
N ILE A 114 -7.18 22.82 -10.93
CA ILE A 114 -6.38 23.99 -10.52
C ILE A 114 -6.16 24.91 -11.72
N GLN A 115 -5.75 24.38 -12.87
CA GLN A 115 -5.56 25.15 -14.10
C GLN A 115 -6.86 25.83 -14.56
N ALA A 116 -7.99 25.11 -14.50
CA ALA A 116 -9.29 25.68 -14.85
C ALA A 116 -9.70 26.85 -13.93
N LEU A 117 -9.42 26.75 -12.64
CA LEU A 117 -9.67 27.86 -11.71
C LEU A 117 -8.73 29.05 -11.98
N LEU A 118 -7.44 28.80 -12.20
CA LEU A 118 -6.46 29.83 -12.52
C LEU A 118 -6.79 30.56 -13.84
N SER A 119 -7.26 29.85 -14.88
CA SER A 119 -7.63 30.45 -16.17
C SER A 119 -8.84 31.39 -16.07
N GLU A 120 -9.67 31.22 -15.05
CA GLU A 120 -10.81 32.09 -14.74
C GLU A 120 -10.43 33.25 -13.80
N GLY A 121 -9.14 33.42 -13.50
CA GLY A 121 -8.64 34.50 -12.63
C GLY A 121 -8.83 34.26 -11.13
N ILE A 122 -9.14 33.03 -10.72
CA ILE A 122 -9.26 32.65 -9.30
C ILE A 122 -7.87 32.34 -8.74
N GLN A 123 -7.51 32.94 -7.61
CA GLN A 123 -6.27 32.58 -6.90
C GLN A 123 -6.39 31.15 -6.35
N VAL A 124 -5.41 30.28 -6.60
CA VAL A 124 -5.41 28.92 -6.06
C VAL A 124 -4.11 28.68 -5.29
N ASP A 125 -4.21 28.28 -4.03
CA ASP A 125 -3.06 27.84 -3.24
C ASP A 125 -3.24 26.37 -2.85
N VAL A 126 -2.18 25.57 -2.98
CA VAL A 126 -2.17 24.16 -2.60
C VAL A 126 -1.44 23.99 -1.27
N VAL A 127 -2.10 23.33 -0.32
CA VAL A 127 -1.55 23.01 1.00
C VAL A 127 -0.31 22.11 0.85
N GLY A 128 0.78 22.45 1.53
CA GLY A 128 2.06 21.73 1.44
C GLY A 128 2.94 22.12 0.25
N GLU A 129 2.40 22.85 -0.74
CA GLU A 129 3.18 23.39 -1.86
C GLU A 129 3.32 24.91 -1.72
N ASP A 130 2.21 25.65 -1.86
CA ASP A 130 2.15 27.11 -1.79
C ASP A 130 1.98 27.59 -0.34
N LEU A 131 1.44 26.74 0.54
CA LEU A 131 1.19 27.02 1.95
C LEU A 131 1.95 26.03 2.84
N GLN A 132 3.20 26.34 3.19
CA GLN A 132 4.14 25.45 3.90
C GLN A 132 4.33 25.77 5.40
N ASN A 133 3.37 26.45 6.06
CA ASN A 133 3.52 26.76 7.48
C ASN A 133 3.04 25.60 8.38
N ILE A 134 3.45 25.62 9.65
CA ILE A 134 3.09 24.58 10.64
C ILE A 134 1.58 24.45 10.87
N LEU A 135 0.80 25.52 10.65
CA LEU A 135 -0.66 25.48 10.75
C LEU A 135 -1.29 24.62 9.64
N PHE A 136 -0.62 24.48 8.49
CA PHE A 136 -1.09 23.71 7.34
C PHE A 136 -0.59 22.26 7.32
N GLU A 137 0.40 21.89 8.13
CA GLU A 137 0.85 20.49 8.25
C GLU A 137 -0.27 19.58 8.79
N GLU A 138 -1.01 20.03 9.81
CA GLU A 138 -2.16 19.29 10.35
C GLU A 138 -3.29 19.17 9.34
N ALA A 139 -3.49 20.21 8.53
CA ALA A 139 -4.47 20.22 7.45
C ALA A 139 -4.09 19.22 6.35
N LEU A 140 -2.82 19.20 5.93
CA LEU A 140 -2.30 18.23 4.97
C LEU A 140 -2.45 16.79 5.49
N LYS A 141 -2.06 16.56 6.75
CA LYS A 141 -2.23 15.26 7.41
C LYS A 141 -3.69 14.82 7.42
N SER A 142 -4.61 15.73 7.72
CA SER A 142 -6.05 15.45 7.69
C SER A 142 -6.53 15.11 6.27
N CYS A 143 -6.06 15.83 5.26
CA CYS A 143 -6.36 15.54 3.85
C CYS A 143 -5.85 14.15 3.44
N LEU A 144 -4.62 13.80 3.81
CA LEU A 144 -4.03 12.48 3.55
C LEU A 144 -4.84 11.36 4.24
N ILE A 145 -5.22 11.55 5.51
CA ILE A 145 -5.99 10.56 6.28
C ILE A 145 -7.37 10.32 5.66
N VAL A 146 -8.10 11.39 5.34
CA VAL A 146 -9.45 11.28 4.76
C VAL A 146 -9.42 10.66 3.36
N ASN A 147 -8.35 10.90 2.60
CA ASN A 147 -8.19 10.41 1.23
C ASN A 147 -7.31 9.14 1.14
N ALA A 148 -6.93 8.52 2.26
CA ALA A 148 -6.06 7.35 2.25
C ALA A 148 -6.54 6.25 1.27
N PRO A 149 -7.83 5.88 1.21
CA PRO A 149 -8.31 4.88 0.26
C PRO A 149 -7.97 5.16 -1.21
N ILE A 150 -8.21 6.38 -1.69
CA ILE A 150 -7.92 6.74 -3.08
C ILE A 150 -6.41 6.92 -3.30
N LEU A 151 -5.66 7.39 -2.29
CA LEU A 151 -4.21 7.55 -2.35
C LEU A 151 -3.49 6.22 -2.48
N TYR A 152 -3.80 5.23 -1.63
CA TYR A 152 -3.23 3.88 -1.74
C TYR A 152 -3.60 3.21 -3.05
N ARG A 153 -4.86 3.36 -3.49
CA ARG A 153 -5.30 2.82 -4.78
C ARG A 153 -4.52 3.42 -5.95
N ALA A 154 -4.32 4.73 -5.94
CA ALA A 154 -3.61 5.44 -7.00
C ALA A 154 -2.10 5.19 -6.98
N ALA A 155 -1.50 5.03 -5.81
CA ALA A 155 -0.05 4.84 -5.65
C ALA A 155 0.40 3.39 -5.87
N PHE A 156 -0.39 2.43 -5.40
CA PHE A 156 0.06 1.04 -5.24
C PHE A 156 -0.84 0.01 -5.91
N HIS A 157 -1.89 0.44 -6.60
CA HIS A 157 -2.85 -0.46 -7.24
C HIS A 157 -3.45 -1.51 -6.28
N VAL A 158 -3.69 -1.10 -5.02
CA VAL A 158 -4.30 -1.94 -3.99
C VAL A 158 -5.34 -1.14 -3.20
N PRO A 159 -6.48 -1.73 -2.80
CA PRO A 159 -7.41 -1.09 -1.89
C PRO A 159 -6.75 -0.86 -0.52
N PHE A 160 -7.14 0.23 0.15
CA PHE A 160 -6.71 0.53 1.50
C PHE A 160 -7.35 -0.41 2.53
N SER A 161 -6.55 -1.38 2.96
CA SER A 161 -6.92 -2.32 4.02
C SER A 161 -6.73 -1.78 5.43
N VAL A 162 -7.77 -1.95 6.25
CA VAL A 162 -7.75 -1.75 7.70
C VAL A 162 -7.86 -3.10 8.39
N LEU A 163 -6.87 -3.48 9.20
CA LEU A 163 -6.95 -4.64 10.09
C LEU A 163 -7.56 -4.22 11.42
N LYS A 164 -8.71 -4.80 11.76
CA LYS A 164 -9.41 -4.54 13.01
C LYS A 164 -9.47 -5.80 13.86
N TYR A 165 -9.11 -5.67 15.13
CA TYR A 165 -9.34 -6.72 16.13
C TYR A 165 -9.71 -6.14 17.50
N ALA A 166 -10.38 -6.96 18.32
CA ALA A 166 -10.69 -6.64 19.70
C ALA A 166 -9.95 -7.60 20.63
N ILE A 167 -9.28 -7.08 21.65
CA ILE A 167 -8.47 -7.85 22.58
C ILE A 167 -8.82 -7.55 24.04
N THR A 168 -8.56 -8.51 24.90
CA THR A 168 -8.37 -8.27 26.33
C THR A 168 -7.08 -7.47 26.59
N ALA A 169 -6.89 -6.92 27.78
CA ALA A 169 -5.71 -6.17 28.18
C ALA A 169 -4.41 -7.02 28.11
N ASP A 170 -4.54 -8.35 28.24
CA ASP A 170 -3.46 -9.32 28.06
C ASP A 170 -3.35 -9.87 26.62
N GLY A 171 -4.01 -9.23 25.64
CA GLY A 171 -3.76 -9.45 24.22
C GLY A 171 -4.48 -10.65 23.59
N LYS A 172 -5.59 -11.14 24.16
CA LYS A 172 -6.33 -12.30 23.66
C LYS A 172 -7.60 -11.91 22.91
N ILE A 173 -7.89 -12.62 21.82
CA ILE A 173 -9.10 -12.41 20.99
C ILE A 173 -10.24 -13.40 21.28
N ALA A 174 -9.98 -14.42 22.10
CA ALA A 174 -10.99 -15.37 22.59
C ALA A 174 -10.46 -16.11 23.83
N ALA A 175 -11.33 -16.83 24.53
CA ALA A 175 -10.92 -17.86 25.49
C ALA A 175 -10.24 -19.05 24.77
N SER A 176 -9.52 -19.90 25.51
CA SER A 176 -8.95 -21.16 24.98
C SER A 176 -9.98 -22.11 24.38
N SER A 177 -11.27 -21.98 24.74
CA SER A 177 -12.38 -22.73 24.15
C SER A 177 -12.86 -22.18 22.79
N GLY A 178 -12.33 -21.03 22.34
CA GLY A 178 -12.80 -20.29 21.17
C GLY A 178 -13.95 -19.31 21.46
N HIS A 179 -14.47 -19.27 22.69
CA HIS A 179 -15.54 -18.33 23.05
C HIS A 179 -15.01 -16.88 23.05
N ALA A 180 -15.50 -16.06 22.11
CA ALA A 180 -15.07 -14.68 21.89
C ALA A 180 -16.18 -13.64 22.16
N SER A 181 -17.36 -14.08 22.61
CA SER A 181 -18.52 -13.18 22.76
C SER A 181 -18.24 -12.05 23.74
N TRP A 182 -18.30 -10.83 23.18
CA TRP A 182 -18.24 -9.55 23.87
C TRP A 182 -16.97 -9.29 24.68
N ILE A 183 -15.81 -9.38 24.02
CA ILE A 183 -14.57 -8.76 24.51
C ILE A 183 -14.80 -7.25 24.68
N SER A 184 -15.06 -6.54 23.58
CA SER A 184 -15.34 -5.10 23.58
C SER A 184 -16.78 -4.76 23.97
N GLY A 185 -16.96 -3.57 24.55
CA GLY A 185 -18.24 -2.98 24.96
C GLY A 185 -19.14 -2.54 23.80
N LYS A 186 -20.35 -2.09 24.13
CA LYS A 186 -21.36 -1.70 23.12
C LYS A 186 -20.90 -0.50 22.28
N ALA A 187 -20.31 0.52 22.92
CA ALA A 187 -19.82 1.72 22.24
C ALA A 187 -18.72 1.40 21.22
N SER A 188 -17.73 0.59 21.59
CA SER A 188 -16.68 0.10 20.68
C SER A 188 -17.25 -0.65 19.48
N ARG A 189 -18.29 -1.47 19.69
CA ARG A 189 -18.96 -2.14 18.57
C ARG A 189 -19.72 -1.19 17.66
N GLY A 190 -20.24 -0.08 18.19
CA GLY A 190 -20.77 1.04 17.41
C GLY A 190 -19.75 1.56 16.41
N ARG A 191 -18.52 1.85 16.86
CA ARG A 191 -17.41 2.30 16.01
C ARG A 191 -17.03 1.27 14.94
N VAL A 192 -17.12 -0.02 15.26
CA VAL A 192 -16.92 -1.09 14.26
C VAL A 192 -17.99 -1.06 13.16
N PHE A 193 -19.26 -0.77 13.51
CA PHE A 193 -20.31 -0.63 12.49
C PHE A 193 -20.04 0.57 11.58
N GLU A 194 -19.54 1.68 12.12
CA GLU A 194 -19.11 2.83 11.31
C GLU A 194 -17.94 2.45 10.39
N LEU A 195 -16.94 1.71 10.88
CA LEU A 195 -15.84 1.22 10.04
C LEU A 195 -16.35 0.36 8.88
N ARG A 196 -17.32 -0.53 9.15
CA ARG A 196 -17.97 -1.35 8.10
C ARG A 196 -18.69 -0.48 7.08
N GLY A 197 -19.41 0.54 7.52
CA GLY A 197 -20.12 1.47 6.62
C GLY A 197 -19.20 2.28 5.72
N ARG A 198 -17.92 2.44 6.10
CA ARG A 198 -16.88 3.15 5.33
C ARG A 198 -15.99 2.23 4.49
N SER A 199 -16.27 0.93 4.45
CA SER A 199 -15.50 -0.05 3.66
C SER A 199 -16.36 -0.61 2.54
N ASP A 200 -15.74 -0.86 1.38
CA ASP A 200 -16.40 -1.52 0.25
C ASP A 200 -16.60 -3.02 0.53
N ALA A 201 -15.69 -3.61 1.30
CA ALA A 201 -15.76 -5.01 1.68
C ALA A 201 -15.27 -5.28 3.11
N VAL A 202 -15.77 -6.35 3.71
CA VAL A 202 -15.30 -6.92 4.98
C VAL A 202 -14.81 -8.35 4.74
N ILE A 203 -13.55 -8.62 5.05
CA ILE A 203 -12.93 -9.95 4.93
C ILE A 203 -12.87 -10.65 6.29
N VAL A 204 -13.31 -11.91 6.30
CA VAL A 204 -13.14 -12.84 7.44
C VAL A 204 -12.58 -14.19 6.97
N GLY A 205 -11.98 -14.93 7.90
CA GLY A 205 -11.55 -16.31 7.66
C GLY A 205 -12.66 -17.33 7.99
N GLY A 206 -12.55 -18.54 7.45
CA GLY A 206 -13.54 -19.60 7.73
C GLY A 206 -13.71 -19.97 9.21
N ASN A 207 -12.68 -19.79 10.05
CA ASN A 207 -12.81 -19.99 11.51
C ASN A 207 -13.82 -19.02 12.13
N THR A 208 -13.73 -17.74 11.78
CA THR A 208 -14.66 -16.71 12.25
C THR A 208 -16.11 -17.08 11.88
N VAL A 209 -16.34 -17.60 10.66
CA VAL A 209 -17.68 -18.06 10.26
C VAL A 209 -18.16 -19.24 11.12
N ARG A 210 -17.29 -20.21 11.41
CA ARG A 210 -17.64 -21.41 12.19
C ARG A 210 -17.92 -21.12 13.66
N PHE A 211 -17.16 -20.21 14.27
CA PHE A 211 -17.25 -19.96 15.71
C PHE A 211 -18.18 -18.81 16.07
N ASP A 212 -18.27 -17.78 15.22
CA ASP A 212 -18.99 -16.55 15.55
C ASP A 212 -20.30 -16.36 14.75
N ASP A 213 -20.49 -17.13 13.67
CA ASP A 213 -21.60 -17.00 12.71
C ASP A 213 -22.01 -15.53 12.44
N PRO A 214 -21.08 -14.66 12.01
CA PRO A 214 -21.30 -13.23 12.02
C PRO A 214 -22.23 -12.81 10.89
N ARG A 215 -22.90 -11.65 11.07
CA ARG A 215 -23.67 -11.02 9.98
C ARG A 215 -22.82 -10.13 9.07
N LEU A 216 -21.78 -9.51 9.64
CA LEU A 216 -20.86 -8.55 9.01
C LEU A 216 -21.54 -7.36 8.32
N THR A 217 -22.71 -6.94 8.81
CA THR A 217 -23.41 -5.73 8.36
C THR A 217 -23.05 -4.52 9.22
N ALA A 218 -23.20 -3.32 8.65
CA ALA A 218 -23.25 -2.07 9.41
C ALA A 218 -24.64 -1.99 10.05
N ARG A 219 -24.77 -2.28 11.35
CA ARG A 219 -26.05 -2.14 12.06
C ARG A 219 -26.18 -0.69 12.52
N HIS A 220 -27.32 -0.05 12.24
CA HIS A 220 -27.69 1.29 12.71
C HIS A 220 -27.01 2.49 12.01
N VAL A 221 -26.49 2.27 10.81
CA VAL A 221 -26.06 3.35 9.91
C VAL A 221 -26.87 3.19 8.63
N GLU A 222 -27.74 4.15 8.30
CA GLU A 222 -28.33 4.22 6.97
C GLU A 222 -27.20 4.51 5.96
N GLY A 223 -27.14 3.77 4.86
CA GLY A 223 -26.12 3.98 3.83
C GLY A 223 -25.50 2.69 3.28
N HIS A 224 -24.21 2.78 2.95
CA HIS A 224 -23.47 1.74 2.24
C HIS A 224 -23.36 0.44 3.07
N VAL A 225 -23.63 -0.69 2.43
CA VAL A 225 -23.49 -2.03 3.02
C VAL A 225 -22.29 -2.72 2.38
N PRO A 226 -21.25 -3.09 3.15
CA PRO A 226 -20.06 -3.70 2.58
C PRO A 226 -20.33 -5.10 2.02
N VAL A 227 -19.61 -5.45 0.96
CA VAL A 227 -19.54 -6.82 0.47
C VAL A 227 -18.85 -7.71 1.50
N ARG A 228 -19.43 -8.87 1.78
CA ARG A 228 -18.90 -9.82 2.77
C ARG A 228 -18.04 -10.85 2.06
N ILE A 229 -16.75 -10.92 2.39
CA ILE A 229 -15.81 -11.85 1.75
C ILE A 229 -15.34 -12.88 2.79
N VAL A 230 -15.60 -14.15 2.50
CA VAL A 230 -15.12 -15.28 3.31
C VAL A 230 -13.94 -15.94 2.62
N MET A 231 -12.79 -15.97 3.26
CA MET A 231 -11.63 -16.73 2.80
C MET A 231 -11.59 -18.12 3.43
N SER A 232 -11.68 -19.17 2.61
CA SER A 232 -11.57 -20.56 3.06
C SER A 232 -10.96 -21.46 1.99
N GLN A 233 -9.72 -21.91 2.21
CA GLN A 233 -8.99 -22.79 1.29
C GLN A 233 -9.75 -24.10 1.01
N SER A 234 -10.14 -24.83 2.05
CA SER A 234 -10.84 -26.13 1.91
C SER A 234 -12.35 -26.03 1.75
N LEU A 235 -12.91 -24.82 1.84
CA LEU A 235 -14.35 -24.57 1.88
C LEU A 235 -15.07 -25.38 2.99
N ASN A 236 -14.37 -25.69 4.08
CA ASN A 236 -14.94 -26.33 5.26
C ASN A 236 -15.77 -25.31 6.07
N LEU A 237 -16.91 -24.90 5.53
CA LEU A 237 -17.81 -23.91 6.13
C LEU A 237 -19.15 -24.56 6.49
N PRO A 238 -19.90 -24.01 7.46
CA PRO A 238 -21.24 -24.49 7.79
C PRO A 238 -22.19 -24.39 6.60
N GLU A 239 -23.09 -25.38 6.44
CA GLU A 239 -24.09 -25.34 5.36
C GLU A 239 -25.10 -24.20 5.55
N GLU A 240 -25.37 -23.85 6.81
CA GLU A 240 -26.20 -22.74 7.23
C GLU A 240 -25.36 -21.76 8.06
N ALA A 241 -25.36 -20.49 7.65
CA ALA A 241 -24.69 -19.39 8.32
C ALA A 241 -25.39 -18.09 7.93
N ASN A 242 -25.35 -17.07 8.79
CA ASN A 242 -25.93 -15.76 8.53
C ASN A 242 -25.38 -15.11 7.25
N LEU A 243 -24.13 -15.41 6.89
CA LEU A 243 -23.48 -14.89 5.68
C LEU A 243 -24.08 -15.42 4.37
N TRP A 244 -24.82 -16.52 4.40
CA TRP A 244 -25.46 -17.11 3.21
C TRP A 244 -26.81 -16.48 2.89
N ASN A 245 -27.36 -15.66 3.80
CA ASN A 245 -28.52 -14.83 3.49
C ASN A 245 -28.08 -13.58 2.74
N VAL A 246 -28.15 -13.63 1.40
CA VAL A 246 -27.72 -12.53 0.52
C VAL A 246 -28.68 -11.34 0.51
N ASN A 247 -29.87 -11.47 1.08
CA ASN A 247 -30.79 -10.34 1.26
C ASN A 247 -30.27 -9.32 2.28
N ASP A 248 -29.43 -9.76 3.24
CA ASP A 248 -28.82 -8.87 4.22
C ASP A 248 -27.65 -8.06 3.61
N ALA A 249 -26.86 -8.68 2.72
CA ALA A 249 -25.73 -8.08 2.01
C ALA A 249 -25.17 -9.05 0.95
N TYR A 250 -24.50 -8.53 -0.09
CA TYR A 250 -23.80 -9.37 -1.07
C TYR A 250 -22.65 -10.15 -0.41
N THR A 251 -22.49 -11.42 -0.78
CA THR A 251 -21.47 -12.31 -0.20
C THR A 251 -20.65 -12.99 -1.27
N ILE A 252 -19.33 -12.93 -1.08
CA ILE A 252 -18.33 -13.64 -1.86
C ILE A 252 -17.64 -14.68 -0.97
N VAL A 253 -17.42 -15.87 -1.50
CA VAL A 253 -16.56 -16.89 -0.90
C VAL A 253 -15.36 -17.11 -1.80
N ALA A 254 -14.19 -16.70 -1.33
CA ALA A 254 -12.91 -16.95 -1.97
C ALA A 254 -12.37 -18.30 -1.48
N THR A 255 -12.14 -19.22 -2.43
CA THR A 255 -11.74 -20.59 -2.12
C THR A 255 -10.63 -21.10 -3.04
N GLN A 256 -9.96 -22.18 -2.63
CA GLN A 256 -8.94 -22.78 -3.48
C GLN A 256 -9.60 -23.63 -4.57
N ARG A 257 -9.02 -23.61 -5.79
CA ARG A 257 -9.52 -24.34 -6.94
C ARG A 257 -9.78 -25.81 -6.60
N GLY A 258 -11.00 -26.27 -6.90
CA GLY A 258 -11.41 -27.66 -6.67
C GLY A 258 -11.99 -27.95 -5.28
N ALA A 259 -11.99 -26.99 -4.35
CA ALA A 259 -12.50 -27.21 -3.00
C ALA A 259 -14.03 -27.44 -2.99
N ARG A 260 -14.48 -28.63 -2.56
CA ARG A 260 -15.91 -29.00 -2.34
C ARG A 260 -16.89 -28.44 -3.39
N ARG A 261 -16.70 -28.79 -4.67
CA ARG A 261 -17.51 -28.28 -5.80
C ARG A 261 -19.04 -28.37 -5.60
N ASP A 262 -19.54 -29.43 -4.96
CA ASP A 262 -20.98 -29.54 -4.70
C ASP A 262 -21.49 -28.50 -3.70
N PHE A 263 -20.67 -28.16 -2.70
CA PHE A 263 -20.98 -27.09 -1.76
C PHE A 263 -20.86 -25.71 -2.41
N GLN A 264 -19.90 -25.50 -3.32
CA GLN A 264 -19.85 -24.29 -4.14
C GLN A 264 -21.16 -24.09 -4.92
N LYS A 265 -21.68 -25.15 -5.57
CA LYS A 265 -22.97 -25.10 -6.28
C LYS A 265 -24.14 -24.80 -5.35
N LYS A 266 -24.15 -25.35 -4.13
CA LYS A 266 -25.17 -25.03 -3.11
C LYS A 266 -25.14 -23.54 -2.75
N LEU A 267 -23.96 -22.97 -2.51
CA LEU A 267 -23.79 -21.54 -2.21
C LEU A 267 -24.23 -20.65 -3.39
N ALA A 268 -23.83 -21.00 -4.62
CA ALA A 268 -24.24 -20.27 -5.82
C ALA A 268 -25.76 -20.24 -6.01
N ARG A 269 -26.46 -21.35 -5.68
CA ARG A 269 -27.95 -21.39 -5.69
C ARG A 269 -28.59 -20.48 -4.64
N LYS A 270 -27.89 -20.19 -3.54
CA LYS A 270 -28.31 -19.20 -2.53
C LYS A 270 -27.96 -17.76 -2.94
N GLY A 271 -27.37 -17.55 -4.13
CA GLY A 271 -26.94 -16.24 -4.62
C GLY A 271 -25.56 -15.80 -4.14
N VAL A 272 -24.84 -16.66 -3.41
CA VAL A 272 -23.48 -16.37 -2.93
C VAL A 272 -22.50 -16.55 -4.10
N GLU A 273 -21.66 -15.55 -4.35
CA GLU A 273 -20.61 -15.64 -5.36
C GLU A 273 -19.47 -16.51 -4.84
N VAL A 274 -19.06 -17.51 -5.62
CA VAL A 274 -17.91 -18.36 -5.27
C VAL A 274 -16.80 -18.12 -6.28
N VAL A 275 -15.63 -17.72 -5.77
CA VAL A 275 -14.45 -17.35 -6.57
C VAL A 275 -13.32 -18.31 -6.26
N GLU A 276 -12.85 -19.02 -7.27
CA GLU A 276 -11.74 -19.95 -7.15
C GLU A 276 -10.39 -19.27 -7.43
N PHE A 277 -9.42 -19.53 -6.57
CA PHE A 277 -8.02 -19.12 -6.71
C PHE A 277 -7.14 -20.36 -6.78
N ASP A 278 -6.08 -20.35 -7.59
CA ASP A 278 -5.15 -21.49 -7.71
C ASP A 278 -4.47 -21.78 -6.37
N MET A 279 -3.97 -20.71 -5.74
CA MET A 279 -3.55 -20.70 -4.35
C MET A 279 -4.22 -19.52 -3.66
N LEU A 280 -5.20 -19.80 -2.80
CA LEU A 280 -5.89 -18.74 -2.07
C LEU A 280 -4.93 -18.07 -1.05
N ASN A 281 -4.61 -16.80 -1.29
CA ASN A 281 -3.79 -15.97 -0.42
C ASN A 281 -4.33 -14.52 -0.36
N PRO A 282 -3.94 -13.71 0.66
CA PRO A 282 -4.42 -12.34 0.80
C PRO A 282 -4.08 -11.41 -0.36
N ARG A 283 -2.91 -11.56 -1.00
CA ARG A 283 -2.46 -10.70 -2.10
C ARG A 283 -3.39 -10.82 -3.31
N ASP A 284 -3.69 -12.04 -3.72
CA ASP A 284 -4.58 -12.29 -4.86
C ASP A 284 -6.02 -11.84 -4.59
N VAL A 285 -6.50 -12.02 -3.36
CA VAL A 285 -7.82 -11.50 -2.95
C VAL A 285 -7.85 -9.98 -2.99
N MET A 286 -6.75 -9.30 -2.65
CA MET A 286 -6.68 -7.84 -2.71
C MET A 286 -6.51 -7.31 -4.14
N SER A 287 -5.77 -8.01 -5.00
CA SER A 287 -5.75 -7.74 -6.45
C SER A 287 -7.14 -7.92 -7.06
N TYR A 288 -7.85 -8.96 -6.67
CA TYR A 288 -9.24 -9.14 -7.07
C TYR A 288 -10.14 -7.99 -6.61
N CYS A 289 -10.00 -7.55 -5.36
CA CYS A 289 -10.72 -6.37 -4.85
C CYS A 289 -10.34 -5.09 -5.61
N TYR A 290 -9.07 -4.93 -6.00
CA TYR A 290 -8.61 -3.82 -6.82
C TYR A 290 -9.35 -3.78 -8.16
N ASP A 291 -9.36 -4.91 -8.87
CA ASP A 291 -10.00 -5.06 -10.19
C ASP A 291 -11.50 -4.77 -10.13
N ARG A 292 -12.14 -5.05 -9.00
CA ARG A 292 -13.55 -4.71 -8.73
C ARG A 292 -13.83 -3.24 -8.46
N GLY A 293 -12.80 -2.42 -8.39
CA GLY A 293 -12.94 -0.99 -8.10
C GLY A 293 -13.03 -0.66 -6.62
N TYR A 294 -12.81 -1.61 -5.70
CA TYR A 294 -12.86 -1.34 -4.27
C TYR A 294 -11.73 -0.38 -3.86
N LEU A 295 -12.04 0.55 -2.96
CA LEU A 295 -11.13 1.54 -2.40
C LEU A 295 -10.68 1.17 -1.00
N SER A 296 -11.55 0.59 -0.19
CA SER A 296 -11.23 0.21 1.19
C SER A 296 -11.79 -1.14 1.59
N VAL A 297 -10.99 -1.91 2.32
CA VAL A 297 -11.33 -3.26 2.78
C VAL A 297 -11.06 -3.37 4.28
N LEU A 298 -12.05 -3.82 5.04
CA LEU A 298 -11.92 -4.07 6.47
C LEU A 298 -11.63 -5.55 6.72
N TRP A 299 -10.58 -5.86 7.49
CA TRP A 299 -10.23 -7.21 7.89
C TRP A 299 -10.67 -7.44 9.33
N GLU A 300 -11.66 -8.31 9.53
CA GLU A 300 -12.15 -8.73 10.85
C GLU A 300 -11.90 -10.23 11.05
N CYS A 301 -10.64 -10.64 10.87
CA CYS A 301 -10.25 -12.04 10.80
C CYS A 301 -9.46 -12.50 12.04
N GLY A 302 -9.34 -13.82 12.19
CA GLY A 302 -8.51 -14.43 13.23
C GLY A 302 -7.01 -14.32 12.94
N GLY A 303 -6.19 -14.54 13.98
CA GLY A 303 -4.75 -14.26 13.96
C GLY A 303 -3.95 -14.88 12.81
N THR A 304 -4.28 -16.10 12.38
CA THR A 304 -3.60 -16.75 11.24
C THR A 304 -3.78 -15.99 9.92
N LEU A 305 -5.01 -15.54 9.63
CA LEU A 305 -5.28 -14.79 8.40
C LEU A 305 -4.73 -13.36 8.52
N ALA A 306 -4.82 -12.75 9.71
CA ALA A 306 -4.23 -11.44 9.97
C ALA A 306 -2.71 -11.44 9.75
N ALA A 307 -2.00 -12.43 10.30
CA ALA A 307 -0.56 -12.58 10.08
C ALA A 307 -0.23 -12.78 8.60
N SER A 308 -0.95 -13.65 7.90
CA SER A 308 -0.77 -13.86 6.46
C SER A 308 -1.00 -12.58 5.64
N ALA A 309 -1.99 -11.77 6.01
CA ALA A 309 -2.28 -10.51 5.32
C ALA A 309 -1.20 -9.44 5.60
N ILE A 310 -0.69 -9.37 6.83
CA ILE A 310 0.45 -8.50 7.18
C ILE A 310 1.70 -8.93 6.39
N SER A 311 2.05 -10.23 6.39
CA SER A 311 3.19 -10.75 5.64
C SER A 311 3.06 -10.51 4.13
N ALA A 312 1.84 -10.53 3.59
CA ALA A 312 1.58 -10.21 2.19
C ALA A 312 1.70 -8.70 1.87
N SER A 313 1.94 -7.85 2.88
CA SER A 313 2.01 -6.38 2.77
C SER A 313 0.73 -5.76 2.23
N VAL A 314 -0.42 -6.34 2.55
CA VAL A 314 -1.72 -5.82 2.12
C VAL A 314 -2.48 -5.09 3.23
N ILE A 315 -1.98 -5.06 4.47
CA ILE A 315 -2.53 -4.31 5.60
C ILE A 315 -1.82 -2.96 5.71
N HIS A 316 -2.59 -1.87 5.76
CA HIS A 316 -2.02 -0.51 5.78
C HIS A 316 -2.26 0.17 7.13
N LYS A 317 -3.45 -0.01 7.71
CA LYS A 317 -3.84 0.54 9.00
C LYS A 317 -4.29 -0.55 9.96
N VAL A 318 -3.99 -0.37 11.24
CA VAL A 318 -4.44 -1.26 12.31
C VAL A 318 -5.35 -0.49 13.27
N CYS A 319 -6.45 -1.11 13.69
CA CYS A 319 -7.37 -0.61 14.69
C CYS A 319 -7.59 -1.68 15.78
N VAL A 320 -7.16 -1.37 17.00
CA VAL A 320 -7.16 -2.28 18.14
C VAL A 320 -8.13 -1.78 19.19
N PHE A 321 -9.19 -2.55 19.44
CA PHE A 321 -10.14 -2.30 20.52
C PHE A 321 -9.75 -3.13 21.75
N MET A 322 -9.14 -2.49 22.74
CA MET A 322 -8.69 -3.13 23.96
C MET A 322 -9.73 -2.96 25.08
N ALA A 323 -10.24 -4.09 25.57
CA ALA A 323 -11.13 -4.12 26.73
C ALA A 323 -10.33 -4.29 28.03
N PRO A 324 -10.75 -3.68 29.15
CA PRO A 324 -10.12 -3.83 30.47
C PRO A 324 -10.47 -5.19 31.08
N LYS A 325 -10.02 -6.28 30.43
CA LYS A 325 -10.27 -7.68 30.78
C LYS A 325 -8.96 -8.44 30.74
N ILE A 326 -8.83 -9.49 31.55
CA ILE A 326 -7.70 -10.44 31.50
C ILE A 326 -8.29 -11.83 31.47
N ILE A 327 -7.80 -12.69 30.56
CA ILE A 327 -8.30 -14.08 30.44
C ILE A 327 -7.19 -15.13 30.52
N GLY A 328 -5.95 -14.76 30.22
CA GLY A 328 -4.80 -15.65 30.20
C GLY A 328 -4.92 -16.77 29.17
N GLY A 329 -4.26 -17.89 29.44
CA GLY A 329 -4.33 -19.09 28.62
C GLY A 329 -3.23 -19.17 27.56
N LEU A 330 -2.42 -20.22 27.66
CA LEU A 330 -1.37 -20.53 26.68
C LEU A 330 -1.95 -20.72 25.27
N ASN A 331 -3.09 -21.41 25.18
CA ASN A 331 -3.77 -21.73 23.92
C ASN A 331 -4.85 -20.69 23.55
N ALA A 332 -5.02 -19.63 24.34
CA ALA A 332 -5.95 -18.56 23.99
C ALA A 332 -5.37 -17.77 22.80
N PRO A 333 -6.15 -17.58 21.72
CA PRO A 333 -5.65 -17.00 20.48
C PRO A 333 -5.29 -15.52 20.64
N THR A 334 -4.26 -15.10 19.91
CA THR A 334 -3.79 -13.71 19.77
C THR A 334 -4.32 -13.09 18.48
N PRO A 335 -4.34 -11.74 18.37
CA PRO A 335 -4.88 -11.04 17.20
C PRO A 335 -4.04 -11.21 15.93
N VAL A 336 -2.74 -11.49 16.08
CA VAL A 336 -1.80 -11.77 15.00
C VAL A 336 -1.07 -13.05 15.36
N GLY A 337 -1.10 -14.01 14.43
CA GLY A 337 -0.36 -15.26 14.54
C GLY A 337 1.13 -15.09 14.20
N GLU A 338 1.76 -16.17 13.77
CA GLU A 338 3.20 -16.19 13.46
C GLU A 338 3.56 -15.30 12.26
N LEU A 339 4.46 -14.34 12.49
CA LEU A 339 5.11 -13.52 11.45
C LEU A 339 6.56 -13.96 11.16
N GLY A 340 7.08 -14.95 11.89
CA GLY A 340 8.47 -15.42 11.76
C GLY A 340 9.51 -14.48 12.39
N MET A 341 9.09 -13.55 13.23
CA MET A 341 9.96 -12.63 13.96
C MET A 341 10.40 -13.26 15.29
N SER A 342 11.70 -13.30 15.54
CA SER A 342 12.30 -13.89 16.74
C SER A 342 12.94 -12.85 17.69
N GLN A 343 13.13 -11.61 17.22
CA GLN A 343 13.72 -10.52 18.00
C GLN A 343 12.82 -9.27 17.97
N MET A 344 12.79 -8.51 19.07
CA MET A 344 11.97 -7.28 19.16
C MET A 344 12.38 -6.20 18.16
N THR A 345 13.63 -6.18 17.71
CA THR A 345 14.12 -5.29 16.63
C THR A 345 13.46 -5.55 15.29
N GLN A 346 12.83 -6.72 15.10
CA GLN A 346 12.08 -7.09 13.90
C GLN A 346 10.61 -6.71 13.99
N ALA A 347 10.12 -6.30 15.16
CA ALA A 347 8.72 -5.96 15.37
C ALA A 347 8.32 -4.79 14.47
N ILE A 348 7.10 -4.87 13.94
CA ILE A 348 6.53 -3.82 13.10
C ILE A 348 6.14 -2.65 13.99
N ASN A 349 6.75 -1.49 13.77
CA ASN A 349 6.36 -0.25 14.43
C ASN A 349 5.12 0.33 13.74
N LEU A 350 4.10 0.69 14.53
CA LEU A 350 3.01 1.51 14.04
C LEU A 350 3.39 2.98 14.10
N ILE A 351 3.23 3.67 12.98
CA ILE A 351 3.44 5.12 12.87
C ILE A 351 2.10 5.85 12.91
N ASP A 352 2.15 7.17 13.16
CA ASP A 352 0.97 8.03 13.24
C ASP A 352 -0.13 7.44 14.13
N HIS A 353 0.28 6.87 15.26
CA HIS A 353 -0.63 6.16 16.12
C HIS A 353 -1.42 7.12 17.02
N SER A 354 -2.65 6.74 17.36
CA SER A 354 -3.55 7.50 18.23
C SER A 354 -4.19 6.58 19.25
N TYR A 355 -4.58 7.16 20.39
CA TYR A 355 -5.30 6.48 21.46
C TYR A 355 -6.58 7.24 21.78
N GLU A 356 -7.70 6.54 21.87
CA GLU A 356 -9.02 7.10 22.16
C GLU A 356 -9.73 6.21 23.20
N GLN A 357 -10.14 6.78 24.32
CA GLN A 357 -10.97 6.07 25.28
C GLN A 357 -12.41 6.01 24.76
N ILE A 358 -12.98 4.81 24.68
CA ILE A 358 -14.37 4.57 24.26
C ILE A 358 -15.10 3.89 25.41
N ASP A 359 -15.82 4.69 26.20
CA ASP A 359 -16.45 4.24 27.44
C ASP A 359 -15.40 3.60 28.36
N ARG A 360 -15.43 2.28 28.54
CA ARG A 360 -14.45 1.53 29.33
C ARG A 360 -13.33 0.90 28.51
N ASP A 361 -13.47 0.84 27.19
CA ASP A 361 -12.46 0.27 26.30
C ASP A 361 -11.49 1.37 25.82
N MET A 362 -10.38 0.95 25.22
CA MET A 362 -9.41 1.82 24.54
C MET A 362 -9.32 1.44 23.06
N LEU A 363 -9.37 2.42 22.17
CA LEU A 363 -9.04 2.26 20.76
C LEU A 363 -7.62 2.78 20.52
N MET A 364 -6.72 1.90 20.11
CA MET A 364 -5.45 2.28 19.50
C MET A 364 -5.57 2.15 17.98
N SER A 365 -5.13 3.15 17.23
CA SER A 365 -5.01 3.03 15.77
C SER A 365 -3.66 3.51 15.29
N GLY A 366 -3.19 3.03 14.13
CA GLY A 366 -1.92 3.46 13.54
C GLY A 366 -1.68 2.80 12.19
N TYR A 367 -0.66 3.25 11.47
CA TYR A 367 -0.31 2.77 10.13
C TYR A 367 0.95 1.90 10.17
N ILE A 368 1.03 0.90 9.29
CA ILE A 368 2.23 0.05 9.11
C ILE A 368 3.28 0.78 8.27
N GLN A 369 2.84 1.59 7.31
CA GLN A 369 3.68 2.43 6.45
C GLN A 369 3.03 3.81 6.28
N PRO A 370 3.81 4.85 5.93
CA PRO A 370 3.25 6.17 5.67
C PRO A 370 2.16 6.14 4.59
N ILE A 371 1.16 7.00 4.73
CA ILE A 371 0.21 7.25 3.64
C ILE A 371 1.02 7.82 2.47
N PRO A 372 0.88 7.28 1.25
CA PRO A 372 1.66 7.77 0.12
C PRO A 372 1.31 9.23 -0.14
N ASP A 373 2.32 10.08 -0.03
CA ASP A 373 2.21 11.46 -0.47
C ASP A 373 2.50 11.52 -1.97
N LEU A 374 1.46 11.78 -2.77
CA LEU A 374 1.53 11.86 -4.23
C LEU A 374 1.87 13.27 -4.73
N SER A 375 2.35 14.15 -3.83
CA SER A 375 2.58 15.58 -4.08
C SER A 375 3.86 16.00 -4.83
N PRO A 376 4.89 15.18 -5.17
CA PRO A 376 6.10 15.78 -5.72
C PRO A 376 5.89 16.42 -7.12
N VAL A 377 6.01 17.76 -7.10
CA VAL A 377 6.60 18.75 -8.03
C VAL A 377 6.49 18.49 -9.54
N ILE A 378 5.68 19.30 -10.21
CA ILE A 378 5.87 19.68 -11.62
C ILE A 378 6.61 21.04 -11.60
N PRO A 379 7.79 21.19 -12.21
CA PRO A 379 8.41 22.51 -12.38
C PRO A 379 7.45 23.44 -13.13
N SER A 380 7.42 24.72 -12.79
CA SER A 380 6.63 25.70 -13.52
C SER A 380 6.98 25.67 -15.01
N MET A 381 5.99 25.91 -15.89
CA MET A 381 6.11 25.76 -17.34
C MET A 381 7.25 26.55 -17.98
N ASP A 382 7.80 27.56 -17.30
CA ASP A 382 8.87 28.42 -17.82
C ASP A 382 10.26 27.77 -17.78
N GLU A 383 10.42 26.57 -17.21
CA GLU A 383 11.71 25.86 -17.08
C GLU A 383 11.79 24.50 -17.80
N ILE A 384 10.90 24.20 -18.75
CA ILE A 384 10.97 22.95 -19.52
C ILE A 384 11.66 23.21 -20.87
N PRO A 385 12.89 22.71 -21.12
CA PRO A 385 13.46 22.72 -22.46
C PRO A 385 12.57 21.86 -23.36
N SER A 386 12.28 22.35 -24.57
CA SER A 386 11.42 21.69 -25.56
C SER A 386 11.71 20.19 -25.68
N VAL A 387 10.75 19.34 -25.28
CA VAL A 387 10.86 17.88 -25.38
C VAL A 387 10.21 17.36 -26.67
N ASP A 388 10.97 16.47 -27.31
CA ASP A 388 10.70 15.65 -28.50
C ASP A 388 9.36 14.86 -28.43
N PRO A 389 8.50 14.91 -29.47
CA PRO A 389 7.14 14.35 -29.45
C PRO A 389 7.00 12.81 -29.40
N GLU A 390 8.07 12.03 -29.29
CA GLU A 390 7.99 10.55 -29.27
C GLU A 390 8.07 9.88 -27.87
N ILE A 391 8.11 10.64 -26.77
CA ILE A 391 8.24 10.06 -25.41
C ILE A 391 6.95 10.23 -24.58
N SER A 392 6.33 9.10 -24.25
CA SER A 392 5.07 8.95 -23.50
C SER A 392 5.20 9.28 -21.99
N PRO A 393 4.19 9.90 -21.32
CA PRO A 393 4.35 10.46 -19.97
C PRO A 393 3.64 9.69 -18.83
N TYR A 394 4.24 8.64 -18.27
CA TYR A 394 3.90 8.00 -16.97
C TYR A 394 5.23 7.73 -16.21
N GLU A 395 5.46 8.13 -14.94
CA GLU A 395 5.22 7.37 -13.68
C GLU A 395 6.34 7.74 -12.66
N THR A 396 6.18 7.48 -11.35
CA THR A 396 7.36 7.27 -10.48
C THR A 396 7.86 5.86 -10.80
N ASN A 397 8.92 5.77 -11.59
CA ASN A 397 9.25 4.54 -12.28
C ASN A 397 9.88 3.49 -11.34
N ILE A 398 9.34 2.28 -11.36
CA ILE A 398 10.11 1.10 -10.93
C ILE A 398 11.08 0.79 -12.05
N ILE A 399 12.38 0.87 -11.75
CA ILE A 399 13.41 0.51 -12.70
C ILE A 399 13.85 -0.92 -12.37
N SER A 400 13.35 -1.85 -13.18
CA SER A 400 13.77 -3.24 -13.14
C SER A 400 15.04 -3.44 -13.96
N PHE A 401 15.98 -4.20 -13.42
CA PHE A 401 17.17 -4.66 -14.14
C PHE A 401 17.39 -6.14 -13.86
N TYR A 402 17.73 -6.91 -14.88
CA TYR A 402 18.02 -8.33 -14.72
C TYR A 402 19.00 -8.82 -15.79
N LYS A 403 18.69 -8.62 -17.07
CA LYS A 403 19.58 -9.04 -18.14
C LYS A 403 20.62 -7.98 -18.41
N THR A 404 21.85 -8.41 -18.65
CA THR A 404 23.02 -7.52 -18.81
C THR A 404 22.97 -6.66 -20.07
N TRP A 405 22.11 -6.99 -21.02
CA TRP A 405 21.88 -6.25 -22.27
C TRP A 405 20.70 -5.26 -22.19
N ASP A 406 20.00 -5.18 -21.05
CA ASP A 406 18.92 -4.21 -20.85
C ASP A 406 19.47 -2.81 -20.52
N THR A 407 18.64 -1.78 -20.62
CA THR A 407 18.99 -0.35 -20.36
C THR A 407 19.73 -0.14 -19.04
N PHE A 408 19.33 -0.85 -17.98
CA PHE A 408 19.96 -0.83 -16.66
C PHE A 408 20.66 -2.16 -16.32
N GLY A 409 20.89 -3.02 -17.32
CA GLY A 409 21.52 -4.32 -17.16
C GLY A 409 22.93 -4.25 -16.55
N ALA A 410 23.59 -3.11 -16.72
CA ALA A 410 24.87 -2.80 -16.09
C ALA A 410 24.80 -2.72 -14.56
N PHE A 411 23.61 -2.66 -13.94
CA PHE A 411 23.45 -2.73 -12.48
C PHE A 411 23.60 -4.15 -11.93
N SER A 412 23.41 -5.17 -12.77
CA SER A 412 23.60 -6.57 -12.39
C SER A 412 25.05 -6.85 -11.98
N ASN A 413 25.23 -7.69 -10.96
CA ASN A 413 26.52 -8.31 -10.61
C ASN A 413 27.08 -9.21 -11.73
N PHE A 414 26.25 -9.60 -12.69
CA PHE A 414 26.64 -10.37 -13.88
C PHE A 414 27.13 -9.48 -15.03
N SER A 415 27.04 -8.15 -14.93
CA SER A 415 27.52 -7.27 -16.00
C SER A 415 29.04 -7.41 -16.19
N SER A 416 29.53 -7.36 -17.44
CA SER A 416 30.95 -7.46 -17.79
C SER A 416 31.74 -6.18 -17.48
N HIS A 417 31.87 -5.86 -16.19
CA HIS A 417 32.63 -4.73 -15.67
C HIS A 417 33.67 -5.24 -14.67
N PRO A 418 34.95 -5.40 -15.09
CA PRO A 418 36.00 -5.85 -14.21
C PRO A 418 36.21 -4.92 -13.01
N ILE A 419 36.56 -5.48 -11.85
CA ILE A 419 36.83 -4.74 -10.61
C ILE A 419 38.19 -5.10 -10.05
N HIS A 420 38.91 -4.11 -9.52
CA HIS A 420 40.20 -4.31 -8.85
C HIS A 420 39.97 -4.47 -7.35
N MET A 421 39.95 -5.71 -6.88
CA MET A 421 39.66 -6.04 -5.48
C MET A 421 40.67 -7.05 -4.94
N PRO A 422 40.94 -7.05 -3.62
CA PRO A 422 41.84 -8.01 -3.01
C PRO A 422 41.43 -9.46 -3.30
N ASP A 423 42.40 -10.34 -3.48
CA ASP A 423 42.19 -11.77 -3.59
C ASP A 423 42.40 -12.51 -2.26
N GLU A 424 42.43 -13.84 -2.28
CA GLU A 424 42.62 -14.68 -1.10
C GLU A 424 43.92 -14.42 -0.32
N ASN A 425 44.94 -13.83 -0.95
CA ASN A 425 46.21 -13.48 -0.33
C ASN A 425 46.27 -12.01 0.10
N GLY A 426 45.21 -11.23 -0.18
CA GLY A 426 45.16 -9.78 0.06
C GLY A 426 45.77 -8.95 -1.07
N ASP A 427 46.24 -9.59 -2.15
CA ASP A 427 46.84 -8.91 -3.30
C ASP A 427 45.76 -8.36 -4.23
N SER A 428 46.04 -7.21 -4.86
CA SER A 428 45.10 -6.61 -5.82
C SER A 428 44.94 -7.49 -7.06
N PHE A 429 43.72 -7.97 -7.31
CA PHE A 429 43.38 -8.82 -8.44
C PHE A 429 42.26 -8.19 -9.28
N MET A 430 42.36 -8.34 -10.60
CA MET A 430 41.33 -7.90 -11.53
C MET A 430 40.28 -9.01 -11.69
N TRP A 431 39.19 -8.90 -10.96
CA TRP A 431 38.07 -9.83 -11.05
C TRP A 431 37.24 -9.53 -12.30
N PRO A 432 36.91 -10.53 -13.15
CA PRO A 432 36.17 -10.29 -14.39
C PRO A 432 34.80 -9.63 -14.18
N THR A 433 34.10 -9.98 -13.10
CA THR A 433 32.83 -9.35 -12.68
C THR A 433 32.68 -9.36 -11.15
N VAL A 434 31.69 -8.61 -10.65
CA VAL A 434 31.25 -8.66 -9.24
C VAL A 434 30.85 -10.08 -8.83
N GLU A 435 30.22 -10.85 -9.71
CA GLU A 435 29.82 -12.24 -9.43
C GLU A 435 31.03 -13.17 -9.20
N HIS A 436 32.13 -12.99 -9.94
CA HIS A 436 33.35 -13.79 -9.72
C HIS A 436 33.93 -13.53 -8.32
N TYR A 437 34.03 -12.26 -7.94
CA TYR A 437 34.49 -11.85 -6.62
C TYR A 437 33.60 -12.43 -5.52
N TYR A 438 32.28 -12.25 -5.64
CA TYR A 438 31.30 -12.70 -4.65
C TYR A 438 31.30 -14.21 -4.45
N GLN A 439 31.36 -15.01 -5.52
CA GLN A 439 31.37 -16.47 -5.42
C GLN A 439 32.68 -17.00 -4.84
N ALA A 440 33.83 -16.40 -5.18
CA ALA A 440 35.12 -16.78 -4.62
C ALA A 440 35.18 -16.50 -3.11
N HIS A 441 34.64 -15.37 -2.66
CA HIS A 441 34.69 -14.92 -1.27
C HIS A 441 33.91 -15.77 -0.27
N LYS A 442 33.14 -16.75 -0.75
CA LYS A 442 32.58 -17.84 0.07
C LYS A 442 33.66 -18.74 0.68
N PHE A 443 34.77 -18.92 -0.02
CA PHE A 443 35.82 -19.89 0.30
C PHE A 443 37.13 -19.21 0.74
N VAL A 444 37.23 -17.88 0.58
CA VAL A 444 38.39 -17.09 1.03
C VAL A 444 38.49 -17.12 2.56
N GLY A 445 39.70 -17.31 3.07
CA GLY A 445 39.99 -17.37 4.52
C GLY A 445 39.82 -18.75 5.15
N VAL A 446 39.38 -19.76 4.40
CA VAL A 446 39.29 -21.15 4.87
C VAL A 446 40.65 -21.84 4.69
N ASP A 447 41.23 -22.34 5.79
CA ASP A 447 42.53 -23.01 5.77
C ASP A 447 42.42 -24.45 5.24
N ASN A 448 42.14 -24.57 3.94
CA ASN A 448 42.02 -25.85 3.24
C ASN A 448 42.51 -25.73 1.77
N PRO A 449 43.41 -26.60 1.30
CA PRO A 449 43.90 -26.58 -0.09
C PRO A 449 42.80 -26.71 -1.16
N GLN A 450 41.72 -27.44 -0.85
CA GLN A 450 40.57 -27.62 -1.73
C GLN A 450 39.75 -26.32 -1.85
N ALA A 451 39.62 -25.54 -0.77
CA ALA A 451 38.99 -24.23 -0.81
C ALA A 451 39.77 -23.26 -1.72
N ARG A 452 41.11 -23.25 -1.65
CA ARG A 452 41.98 -22.47 -2.55
C ARG A 452 41.83 -22.89 -4.01
N THR A 453 41.69 -24.20 -4.26
CA THR A 453 41.43 -24.73 -5.60
C THR A 453 40.09 -24.24 -6.15
N ILE A 454 39.03 -24.22 -5.33
CA ILE A 454 37.72 -23.68 -5.71
C ILE A 454 37.79 -22.19 -6.05
N VAL A 455 38.52 -21.40 -5.26
CA VAL A 455 38.75 -19.97 -5.55
C VAL A 455 39.46 -19.80 -6.90
N HIS A 456 40.49 -20.61 -7.17
CA HIS A 456 41.20 -20.59 -8.44
C HIS A 456 40.30 -20.98 -9.63
N GLU A 457 39.46 -22.00 -9.47
CA GLU A 457 38.45 -22.40 -10.48
C GLU A 457 37.48 -21.25 -10.79
N ILE A 458 37.01 -20.54 -9.77
CA ILE A 458 36.10 -19.39 -9.94
C ILE A 458 36.81 -18.22 -10.61
N LYS A 459 38.08 -17.94 -10.26
CA LYS A 459 38.90 -16.91 -10.93
C LYS A 459 39.06 -17.17 -12.43
N LEU A 460 39.19 -18.44 -12.82
CA LEU A 460 39.38 -18.86 -14.22
C LEU A 460 38.06 -19.06 -15.00
N ALA A 461 36.89 -18.89 -14.36
CA ALA A 461 35.61 -19.01 -15.02
C ALA A 461 35.51 -18.02 -16.20
N LYS A 462 34.96 -18.47 -17.33
CA LYS A 462 34.90 -17.68 -18.56
C LYS A 462 33.72 -16.69 -18.58
N SER A 463 32.79 -16.83 -17.65
CA SER A 463 31.55 -16.04 -17.58
C SER A 463 31.05 -15.96 -16.13
N PRO A 464 30.29 -14.92 -15.79
CA PRO A 464 29.67 -14.80 -14.46
C PRO A 464 28.68 -15.94 -14.17
N GLU A 465 28.00 -16.50 -15.18
CA GLU A 465 27.15 -17.68 -15.05
C GLU A 465 27.96 -18.93 -14.67
N GLU A 466 29.14 -19.09 -15.25
CA GLU A 466 30.05 -20.18 -14.90
C GLU A 466 30.60 -20.02 -13.48
N ALA A 467 31.00 -18.81 -13.09
CA ALA A 467 31.42 -18.50 -11.72
C ALA A 467 30.29 -18.78 -10.70
N ALA A 468 29.07 -18.34 -10.98
CA ALA A 468 27.88 -18.62 -10.17
C ALA A 468 27.60 -20.12 -10.05
N ARG A 469 27.69 -20.85 -11.17
CA ARG A 469 27.48 -22.30 -11.20
C ARG A 469 28.53 -23.03 -10.37
N ILE A 470 29.81 -22.70 -10.52
CA ILE A 470 30.91 -23.31 -9.75
C ILE A 470 30.69 -23.02 -8.26
N GLY A 471 30.57 -21.75 -7.87
CA GLY A 471 30.42 -21.36 -6.46
C GLY A 471 29.22 -22.01 -5.76
N ARG A 472 28.03 -22.02 -6.40
CA ARG A 472 26.82 -22.67 -5.84
C ARG A 472 26.94 -24.19 -5.77
N THR A 473 27.53 -24.82 -6.79
CA THR A 473 27.72 -26.27 -6.80
C THR A 473 28.70 -26.71 -5.72
N ARG A 474 29.83 -26.00 -5.58
CA ARG A 474 30.85 -26.29 -4.56
C ARG A 474 30.35 -26.02 -3.15
N GLN A 475 29.59 -24.96 -2.93
CA GLN A 475 28.93 -24.71 -1.65
C GLN A 475 27.98 -25.85 -1.24
N LYS A 476 27.26 -26.44 -2.20
CA LYS A 476 26.36 -27.57 -1.93
C LYS A 476 27.13 -28.88 -1.70
N GLN A 477 28.23 -29.09 -2.42
CA GLN A 477 29.05 -30.31 -2.31
C GLN A 477 29.93 -30.32 -1.06
N PHE A 478 30.45 -29.15 -0.68
CA PHE A 478 31.43 -28.97 0.40
C PHE A 478 31.02 -27.77 1.28
N PRO A 479 29.88 -27.85 2.00
CA PRO A 479 29.42 -26.77 2.86
C PRO A 479 30.42 -26.41 3.97
N GLU A 480 31.24 -27.37 4.41
CA GLU A 480 32.32 -27.20 5.39
C GLU A 480 33.48 -26.33 4.90
N LEU A 481 33.60 -26.15 3.57
CA LEU A 481 34.63 -25.30 2.97
C LEU A 481 34.15 -23.85 2.78
N VAL A 482 32.90 -23.54 3.14
CA VAL A 482 32.40 -22.16 3.16
C VAL A 482 32.79 -21.51 4.48
N ARG A 483 33.25 -20.27 4.44
CA ARG A 483 33.60 -19.50 5.64
C ARG A 483 32.43 -19.44 6.63
N ILE A 484 32.73 -19.60 7.92
CA ILE A 484 31.73 -19.77 8.97
C ILE A 484 30.82 -18.54 9.17
N ASP A 485 31.31 -17.36 8.84
CA ASP A 485 30.64 -16.07 8.93
C ASP A 485 30.01 -15.64 7.59
N TRP A 486 29.85 -16.55 6.63
CA TRP A 486 29.33 -16.20 5.30
C TRP A 486 27.93 -15.57 5.36
N GLU A 487 27.03 -16.13 6.16
CA GLU A 487 25.64 -15.64 6.24
C GLU A 487 25.54 -14.22 6.78
N THR A 488 26.47 -13.80 7.65
CA THR A 488 26.53 -12.45 8.22
C THR A 488 27.34 -11.46 7.38
N THR A 489 28.31 -11.94 6.58
CA THR A 489 29.22 -11.08 5.79
C THR A 489 28.85 -10.94 4.31
N LYS A 490 27.99 -11.81 3.76
CA LYS A 490 27.62 -11.81 2.33
C LYS A 490 27.08 -10.47 1.81
N ILE A 491 26.38 -9.70 2.64
CA ILE A 491 25.84 -8.38 2.26
C ILE A 491 26.97 -7.38 2.08
N ASP A 492 27.90 -7.33 3.03
CA ASP A 492 29.07 -6.45 3.00
C ASP A 492 30.01 -6.77 1.83
N VAL A 493 30.29 -8.06 1.59
CA VAL A 493 31.11 -8.51 0.45
C VAL A 493 30.51 -8.03 -0.88
N MET A 494 29.20 -8.18 -1.06
CA MET A 494 28.49 -7.70 -2.25
C MET A 494 28.55 -6.17 -2.35
N TYR A 495 28.30 -5.47 -1.24
CA TYR A 495 28.28 -4.00 -1.23
C TYR A 495 29.63 -3.40 -1.59
N ARG A 496 30.73 -3.91 -1.02
CA ARG A 496 32.09 -3.46 -1.35
C ARG A 496 32.41 -3.62 -2.83
N ALA A 497 32.06 -4.76 -3.42
CA ALA A 497 32.30 -5.03 -4.84
C ALA A 497 31.46 -4.11 -5.76
N ILE A 498 30.20 -3.86 -5.42
CA ILE A 498 29.33 -2.92 -6.15
C ILE A 498 29.87 -1.50 -6.02
N LYS A 499 30.17 -1.04 -4.80
CA LYS A 499 30.71 0.30 -4.57
C LYS A 499 32.00 0.53 -5.38
N HIS A 500 32.90 -0.46 -5.39
CA HIS A 500 34.11 -0.39 -6.22
C HIS A 500 33.76 -0.27 -7.70
N LYS A 501 32.92 -1.18 -8.24
CA LYS A 501 32.48 -1.13 -9.65
C LYS A 501 31.97 0.26 -10.04
N PHE A 502 31.03 0.83 -9.30
CA PHE A 502 30.45 2.13 -9.67
C PHE A 502 31.48 3.27 -9.53
N SER A 503 32.39 3.20 -8.56
CA SER A 503 33.49 4.16 -8.44
C SER A 503 34.51 4.09 -9.59
N THR A 504 34.72 2.89 -10.17
CA THR A 504 35.65 2.69 -11.29
C THR A 504 35.10 3.20 -12.62
N TYR A 505 33.78 3.13 -12.83
CA TYR A 505 33.14 3.45 -14.11
C TYR A 505 32.21 4.68 -13.97
N PRO A 506 32.66 5.89 -14.35
CA PRO A 506 31.86 7.12 -14.24
C PRO A 506 30.51 7.05 -14.97
N GLY A 507 30.46 6.35 -16.11
CA GLY A 507 29.20 6.12 -16.85
C GLY A 507 28.16 5.35 -16.04
N LEU A 508 28.58 4.37 -15.23
CA LEU A 508 27.67 3.63 -14.36
C LEU A 508 27.22 4.47 -13.17
N THR A 509 28.11 5.29 -12.61
CA THR A 509 27.73 6.25 -11.56
C THR A 509 26.68 7.23 -12.07
N ASN A 510 26.88 7.81 -13.26
CA ASN A 510 25.89 8.71 -13.86
C ASN A 510 24.56 8.00 -14.14
N MET A 511 24.61 6.75 -14.63
CA MET A 511 23.41 5.93 -14.82
C MET A 511 22.70 5.61 -13.51
N LEU A 512 23.42 5.40 -12.41
CA LEU A 512 22.82 5.20 -11.09
C LEU A 512 22.17 6.49 -10.57
N LEU A 513 22.83 7.63 -10.72
CA LEU A 513 22.30 8.93 -10.31
C LEU A 513 21.08 9.36 -11.12
N SER A 514 21.02 9.01 -12.41
CA SER A 514 19.85 9.31 -13.26
C SER A 514 18.57 8.57 -12.81
N THR A 515 18.71 7.56 -11.95
CA THR A 515 17.57 6.86 -11.34
C THR A 515 17.04 7.53 -10.07
N ALA A 516 17.53 8.71 -9.70
CA ALA A 516 17.05 9.44 -8.52
C ALA A 516 15.51 9.54 -8.51
N GLY A 517 14.89 9.27 -7.35
CA GLY A 517 13.44 9.20 -7.22
C GLY A 517 12.78 7.89 -7.70
N SER A 518 13.53 6.97 -8.31
CA SER A 518 13.04 5.65 -8.76
C SER A 518 13.44 4.52 -7.79
N VAL A 519 12.61 3.47 -7.71
CA VAL A 519 12.93 2.24 -6.97
C VAL A 519 13.65 1.27 -7.90
N LEU A 520 14.83 0.81 -7.48
CA LEU A 520 15.61 -0.17 -8.24
C LEU A 520 15.24 -1.58 -7.80
N VAL A 521 14.86 -2.43 -8.76
CA VAL A 521 14.51 -3.83 -8.51
C VAL A 521 15.35 -4.75 -9.39
N GLU A 522 16.13 -5.62 -8.77
CA GLU A 522 16.76 -6.72 -9.49
C GLU A 522 15.65 -7.73 -9.82
N ALA A 523 15.31 -7.90 -11.09
CA ALA A 523 14.14 -8.67 -11.53
C ALA A 523 14.47 -10.15 -11.79
N SER A 524 15.36 -10.76 -10.99
CA SER A 524 15.62 -12.19 -11.07
C SER A 524 14.39 -12.99 -10.63
N PRO A 525 13.86 -13.86 -11.50
CA PRO A 525 12.69 -14.68 -11.20
C PRO A 525 12.97 -15.83 -10.21
N HIS A 526 14.23 -16.04 -9.82
CA HIS A 526 14.64 -17.23 -9.07
C HIS A 526 15.49 -16.91 -7.84
N ASP A 527 15.99 -15.68 -7.72
CA ASP A 527 16.79 -15.26 -6.56
C ASP A 527 15.90 -14.45 -5.61
N LEU A 528 15.43 -15.09 -4.54
CA LEU A 528 14.56 -14.45 -3.55
C LEU A 528 15.32 -13.59 -2.54
N PHE A 529 16.65 -13.64 -2.52
CA PHE A 529 17.45 -12.86 -1.58
C PHE A 529 17.97 -11.59 -2.26
N TRP A 530 18.71 -11.75 -3.35
CA TRP A 530 19.27 -10.61 -4.09
C TRP A 530 18.25 -9.96 -5.01
N GLY A 531 17.34 -10.76 -5.56
CA GLY A 531 16.32 -10.34 -6.50
C GLY A 531 14.94 -10.12 -5.91
N GLY A 532 14.04 -9.66 -6.77
CA GLY A 532 12.63 -9.41 -6.50
C GLY A 532 11.73 -10.64 -6.67
N GLY A 533 12.23 -11.76 -7.21
CA GLY A 533 11.40 -12.93 -7.48
C GLY A 533 10.47 -12.74 -8.69
N ARG A 534 9.66 -13.76 -9.03
CA ARG A 534 8.75 -13.69 -10.21
C ARG A 534 7.58 -12.74 -10.00
N GLU A 535 7.19 -12.55 -8.75
CA GLU A 535 5.96 -11.89 -8.31
C GLU A 535 6.25 -10.80 -7.25
N GLY A 536 7.51 -10.36 -7.10
CA GLY A 536 7.90 -9.35 -6.10
C GLY A 536 8.05 -9.92 -4.68
N GLU A 537 8.18 -11.25 -4.54
CA GLU A 537 8.34 -11.99 -3.28
C GLU A 537 9.78 -12.02 -2.77
N GLY A 538 10.75 -11.61 -3.60
CA GLY A 538 12.14 -11.52 -3.24
C GLY A 538 12.49 -10.27 -2.43
N LEU A 539 13.53 -10.37 -1.60
CA LEU A 539 13.95 -9.32 -0.67
C LEU A 539 14.61 -8.12 -1.38
N ASN A 540 15.01 -8.30 -2.64
CA ASN A 540 15.62 -7.28 -3.50
C ASN A 540 16.84 -6.62 -2.83
N TYR A 541 17.69 -7.38 -2.14
CA TYR A 541 18.86 -6.82 -1.48
C TYR A 541 19.81 -6.12 -2.46
N LEU A 542 19.90 -6.57 -3.72
CA LEU A 542 20.78 -5.92 -4.70
C LEU A 542 20.28 -4.53 -5.08
N GLY A 543 18.98 -4.38 -5.35
CA GLY A 543 18.36 -3.07 -5.59
C GLY A 543 18.51 -2.13 -4.39
N ARG A 544 18.37 -2.65 -3.16
CA ARG A 544 18.59 -1.87 -1.92
C ARG A 544 20.02 -1.36 -1.79
N LEU A 545 21.02 -2.20 -2.05
CA LEU A 545 22.43 -1.80 -1.99
C LEU A 545 22.76 -0.71 -3.03
N LEU A 546 22.19 -0.79 -4.23
CA LEU A 546 22.36 0.24 -5.26
C LEU A 546 21.69 1.56 -4.87
N MET A 547 20.50 1.50 -4.28
CA MET A 547 19.82 2.69 -3.76
C MET A 547 20.58 3.31 -2.58
N GLN A 548 21.16 2.49 -1.70
CA GLN A 548 22.06 2.98 -0.64
C GLN A 548 23.28 3.69 -1.22
N LEU A 549 23.96 3.07 -2.20
CA LEU A 549 25.11 3.68 -2.87
C LEU A 549 24.73 4.99 -3.57
N ARG A 550 23.57 5.04 -4.23
CA ARG A 550 23.02 6.25 -4.85
C ARG A 550 22.86 7.37 -3.81
N SER A 551 22.29 7.07 -2.64
CA SER A 551 22.12 8.04 -1.56
C SER A 551 23.45 8.52 -0.97
N GLU A 552 24.45 7.64 -0.85
CA GLU A 552 25.82 8.00 -0.43
C GLU A 552 26.47 8.98 -1.41
N ILE A 553 26.34 8.74 -2.72
CA ILE A 553 26.91 9.62 -3.76
C ILE A 553 26.18 10.98 -3.79
N MET A 554 24.88 11.00 -3.51
CA MET A 554 24.07 12.24 -3.47
C MET A 554 24.24 13.05 -2.16
N GLY A 555 24.96 12.55 -1.16
CA GLY A 555 25.24 13.28 0.09
C GLY A 555 24.06 13.36 1.07
N THR A 556 23.13 12.40 1.04
CA THR A 556 21.88 12.43 1.84
C THR A 556 21.93 11.65 3.18
N PHE A 557 23.09 11.08 3.54
CA PHE A 557 23.43 10.57 4.87
C PHE A 557 24.82 11.07 5.28
N PRO A 558 25.08 11.48 6.54
CA PRO A 558 26.44 11.69 7.01
C PRO A 558 27.18 10.35 7.05
N ALA A 559 28.41 10.32 6.54
CA ALA A 559 29.31 9.18 6.72
C ALA A 559 29.56 8.96 8.23
N SER A 560 29.21 7.77 8.72
CA SER A 560 29.66 7.08 9.94
C SER A 560 30.11 7.91 11.15
N VAL A 561 29.42 7.70 12.28
CA VAL A 561 29.91 7.98 13.64
C VAL A 561 31.22 7.20 13.88
N GLU A 562 32.31 7.92 14.12
CA GLU A 562 33.53 7.36 14.70
C GLU A 562 33.23 6.89 16.13
N VAL A 563 33.48 5.61 16.39
CA VAL A 563 33.55 5.08 17.75
C VAL A 563 34.88 5.57 18.34
N GLY A 564 34.81 6.68 19.06
CA GLY A 564 35.91 7.14 19.91
C GLY A 564 36.13 6.16 21.06
N GLU A 565 37.35 5.66 21.16
CA GLU A 565 37.89 5.00 22.35
C GLU A 565 37.76 5.94 23.55
N ALA A 566 37.24 5.42 24.65
CA ALA A 566 37.49 5.95 25.98
C ALA A 566 37.89 4.79 26.88
N ALA A 567 38.99 5.02 27.60
CA ALA A 567 39.73 4.12 28.47
C ALA A 567 38.91 3.41 29.57
#